data_AF-A0A412YUN1-F1
#
_entry.id   AF-A0A412YUN1-F1
#
_cell.length_a   1.000
_cell.length_b   1.000
_cell.length_c   1.000
_cell.angle_alpha   90.00
_cell.angle_beta   90.00
_cell.angle_gamma   90.00
#
_symmetry.space_group_name_H-M   'P 1'
#
loop_
_entity.id
_entity.type
_entity.pdbx_description
1 polymer ?
#
loop_
_entity_poly.entity_id
_entity_poly.type
_entity_poly.pdbx_seq_one_letter_code
_entity_poly.pdbx_strand_id
1 'polypeptide(L)'
;MEIKVDRNIYSDSCISKVVYLLSEKFSIARTFVNNYEILTIIHKTDDDFDVNDFWNKMNDFKLREIINTETRDIKTILYAKAFGEFDNLDENDFD
;
A
#
# COMPACT_ATOMS: atom_id res chain seq x y z
N MET A 1 -15.41 11.66 14.26
CA MET A 1 -15.14 10.28 14.72
C MET A 1 -13.64 10.07 14.86
N GLU A 2 -13.18 9.15 15.72
CA GLU A 2 -11.75 8.77 15.79
C GLU A 2 -11.55 7.28 15.52
N ILE A 3 -10.51 6.96 14.74
CA ILE A 3 -10.06 5.58 14.49
C ILE A 3 -8.59 5.47 14.85
N LYS A 4 -8.24 4.42 15.60
CA LYS A 4 -6.88 4.10 15.97
C LYS A 4 -6.35 2.97 15.09
N VAL A 5 -5.22 3.19 14.42
CA VAL A 5 -4.60 2.23 13.50
C VAL A 5 -3.21 1.87 14.00
N ASP A 6 -2.90 0.58 14.09
CA ASP A 6 -1.57 0.09 14.50
C ASP A 6 -0.56 0.15 13.34
N ARG A 7 0.54 0.89 13.52
CA ARG A 7 1.60 1.06 12.52
C ARG A 7 2.51 -0.14 12.36
N ASN A 8 2.46 -1.09 13.29
CA ASN A 8 3.13 -2.38 13.14
C ASN A 8 2.38 -3.28 12.14
N ILE A 9 1.08 -3.05 11.96
CA ILE A 9 0.24 -3.81 11.03
C ILE A 9 0.15 -3.06 9.69
N TYR A 10 -0.24 -1.79 9.71
CA TYR A 10 -0.46 -0.99 8.50
C TYR A 10 0.65 0.04 8.33
N SER A 11 1.32 0.01 7.17
CA SER A 11 2.38 0.97 6.85
C SER A 11 1.83 2.39 6.66
N ASP A 12 2.71 3.40 6.70
CA ASP A 12 2.33 4.77 6.35
C ASP A 12 1.68 4.84 4.99
N SER A 13 2.27 4.16 4.01
CA SER A 13 1.80 4.18 2.63
C SER A 13 0.38 3.61 2.54
N CYS A 14 0.09 2.53 3.27
CA CYS A 14 -1.24 1.94 3.35
C CYS A 14 -2.26 2.94 3.91
N ILE A 15 -1.96 3.55 5.05
CA ILE A 15 -2.85 4.52 5.72
C ILE A 15 -3.07 5.74 4.84
N SER A 16 -1.98 6.31 4.28
CA SER A 16 -2.01 7.48 3.40
C SER A 16 -2.90 7.25 2.18
N LYS A 17 -2.85 6.06 1.57
CA LYS A 17 -3.67 5.73 0.39
C LYS A 17 -5.16 5.66 0.71
N VAL A 18 -5.53 5.06 1.86
CA VAL A 18 -6.94 5.01 2.28
C VAL A 18 -7.45 6.41 2.64
N VAL A 19 -6.64 7.20 3.36
CA VAL A 19 -6.98 8.59 3.67
C VAL A 19 -7.21 9.41 2.40
N TYR A 20 -6.33 9.25 1.40
CA TYR A 20 -6.48 9.92 0.11
C TYR A 20 -7.75 9.48 -0.62
N LEU A 21 -8.06 8.18 -0.63
CA LEU A 21 -9.26 7.64 -1.28
C LEU A 21 -10.56 8.18 -0.67
N LEU A 22 -10.56 8.47 0.63
CA LEU A 22 -11.71 9.01 1.37
C LEU A 22 -11.78 10.55 1.37
N SER A 23 -10.79 11.22 0.78
CA SER A 23 -10.60 12.67 0.91
C SER A 23 -11.68 13.52 0.23
N GLU A 24 -12.44 12.95 -0.72
CA GLU A 24 -13.56 13.64 -1.37
C GLU A 24 -14.69 13.93 -0.36
N LYS A 25 -15.04 12.92 0.43
CA LYS A 25 -16.18 12.95 1.36
C LYS A 25 -15.80 13.37 2.77
N PHE A 26 -14.55 13.13 3.16
CA PHE A 26 -14.08 13.33 4.52
C PHE A 26 -12.80 14.16 4.55
N SER A 27 -12.64 14.96 5.60
CA SER A 27 -11.37 15.55 6.01
C SER A 27 -10.83 14.72 7.15
N ILE A 28 -9.63 14.15 6.99
CA ILE A 28 -9.04 13.23 7.97
C ILE A 28 -7.73 13.84 8.46
N ALA A 29 -7.72 14.24 9.73
CA ALA A 29 -6.50 14.66 10.41
C ALA A 29 -5.77 13.44 10.98
N ARG A 30 -4.44 13.48 10.95
CA ARG A 30 -3.58 12.36 11.36
C ARG A 30 -2.67 12.79 12.50
N THR A 31 -2.64 11.99 13.57
CA THR A 31 -1.71 12.19 14.68
C THR A 31 -1.02 10.86 14.98
N PHE A 32 0.32 10.86 15.01
CA PHE A 32 1.10 9.66 15.33
C PHE A 32 1.47 9.65 16.82
N VAL A 33 1.08 8.60 17.54
CA VAL A 33 1.33 8.43 18.98
C VAL A 33 1.66 6.96 19.28
N ASN A 34 2.85 6.68 19.83
CA ASN A 34 3.25 5.37 20.35
C ASN A 34 2.95 4.18 19.41
N ASN A 35 3.41 4.25 18.15
CA ASN A 35 3.15 3.25 17.09
C ASN A 35 1.70 3.15 16.62
N TYR A 36 0.84 4.10 17.00
CA TYR A 36 -0.50 4.20 16.47
C TYR A 36 -0.67 5.47 15.66
N GLU A 37 -1.39 5.35 14.56
CA GLU A 37 -1.96 6.48 13.86
C GLU A 37 -3.38 6.73 14.39
N ILE A 38 -3.64 7.92 14.90
CA ILE A 38 -4.96 8.37 15.31
C ILE A 38 -5.52 9.19 14.15
N LEU A 39 -6.62 8.73 13.57
CA LEU A 39 -7.32 9.34 12.46
C LEU A 39 -8.58 10.04 12.97
N THR A 40 -8.59 11.37 12.95
CA THR A 40 -9.76 12.18 13.30
C THR A 40 -10.53 12.53 12.04
N ILE A 41 -11.73 11.97 11.91
CA ILE A 41 -12.59 12.08 10.72
C ILE A 41 -13.60 13.20 10.94
N ILE A 42 -13.63 14.13 9.97
CA ILE A 42 -14.55 15.26 9.88
C ILE A 42 -15.29 15.13 8.54
N HIS A 43 -16.62 15.17 8.59
CA HIS A 43 -17.46 15.04 7.39
C HIS A 43 -17.40 16.33 6.57
N LYS A 44 -17.20 16.21 5.25
CA LYS A 44 -17.36 17.32 4.29
C LYS A 44 -18.74 17.32 3.63
N THR A 45 -19.32 16.13 3.52
CA THR A 45 -20.65 15.87 2.97
C THR A 45 -21.53 15.24 4.05
N ASP A 46 -22.83 15.15 3.80
CA ASP A 46 -23.78 14.44 4.68
C ASP A 46 -23.66 12.90 4.59
N ASP A 47 -22.63 12.39 3.91
CA ASP A 47 -22.36 10.95 3.84
C ASP A 47 -21.90 10.43 5.20
N ASP A 48 -22.49 9.33 5.66
CA ASP A 48 -22.03 8.64 6.87
C ASP A 48 -20.69 7.94 6.63
N PHE A 49 -19.87 7.89 7.69
CA PHE A 49 -18.59 7.19 7.66
C PHE A 49 -18.82 5.71 7.94
N ASP A 50 -18.62 4.86 6.94
CA ASP A 50 -18.68 3.40 7.10
C ASP A 50 -17.32 2.84 7.56
N VAL A 51 -17.29 2.40 8.81
CA VAL A 51 -16.10 1.82 9.46
C VAL A 51 -15.70 0.49 8.82
N ASN A 52 -16.66 -0.32 8.38
CA ASN A 52 -16.35 -1.61 7.76
C ASN A 52 -15.73 -1.39 6.37
N ASP A 53 -16.27 -0.45 5.61
CA ASP A 53 -15.70 -0.06 4.33
C ASP A 53 -14.28 0.51 4.47
N PHE A 54 -14.02 1.32 5.50
CA PHE A 54 -12.67 1.77 5.85
C PHE A 54 -11.72 0.59 6.08
N TRP A 55 -12.10 -0.39 6.91
CA TRP A 55 -11.24 -1.55 7.19
C TRP A 55 -11.06 -2.46 5.98
N ASN A 56 -12.09 -2.62 5.14
CA ASN A 56 -11.98 -3.36 3.88
C ASN A 56 -10.94 -2.73 2.95
N LYS A 57 -10.97 -1.40 2.80
CA LYS A 57 -9.96 -0.65 2.03
C LYS A 57 -8.56 -0.79 2.64
N MET A 58 -8.43 -0.69 3.96
CA MET A 58 -7.16 -0.89 4.66
C MET A 58 -6.58 -2.30 4.41
N ASN A 59 -7.43 -3.33 4.49
CA ASN A 59 -7.04 -4.72 4.27
C ASN A 59 -6.61 -4.97 2.83
N ASP A 60 -7.31 -4.41 1.84
CA ASP A 60 -6.94 -4.51 0.42
C ASP A 60 -5.54 -3.93 0.15
N PHE A 61 -5.24 -2.73 0.65
CA PHE A 61 -3.91 -2.15 0.50
C PHE A 61 -2.82 -2.93 1.24
N LYS A 62 -3.12 -3.44 2.45
CA LYS A 62 -2.16 -4.28 3.20
C LYS A 62 -1.87 -5.58 2.47
N LEU A 63 -2.90 -6.25 1.93
CA LEU A 63 -2.73 -7.47 1.17
C LEU A 63 -1.86 -7.25 -0.07
N ARG A 64 -2.10 -6.15 -0.82
CA ARG A 64 -1.25 -5.79 -1.95
C ARG A 64 0.20 -5.52 -1.53
N GLU A 65 0.42 -4.90 -0.38
CA GLU A 65 1.76 -4.67 0.17
C GLU A 65 2.48 -5.98 0.48
N ILE A 66 1.78 -6.95 1.10
CA ILE A 66 2.30 -8.30 1.38
C ILE A 66 2.68 -8.99 0.07
N ILE A 67 1.75 -9.07 -0.88
CA ILE A 67 1.98 -9.71 -2.19
C ILE A 67 3.18 -9.08 -2.90
N ASN A 68 3.28 -7.74 -2.91
CA ASN A 68 4.40 -7.06 -3.55
C ASN A 68 5.74 -7.37 -2.88
N THR A 69 5.75 -7.49 -1.55
CA THR A 69 6.95 -7.82 -0.79
C THR A 69 7.40 -9.27 -1.05
N GLU A 70 6.46 -10.21 -1.00
CA GLU A 70 6.73 -11.64 -1.20
C GLU A 70 7.11 -11.97 -2.65
N THR A 71 6.52 -11.27 -3.62
CA THR A 71 6.80 -11.52 -5.05
C THR A 71 7.98 -10.71 -5.61
N ARG A 72 8.55 -9.79 -4.83
CA ARG A 72 9.67 -8.94 -5.29
C ARG A 72 10.85 -9.79 -5.75
N ASP A 73 11.26 -10.74 -4.92
CA ASP A 73 12.48 -11.51 -5.17
C ASP A 73 12.25 -12.53 -6.29
N ILE A 74 11.04 -13.07 -6.43
CA ILE A 74 10.63 -13.92 -7.55
C ILE A 74 10.75 -13.15 -8.87
N LYS A 75 10.24 -11.92 -8.94
CA LYS A 75 10.37 -11.06 -10.13
C LYS A 75 11.83 -10.86 -10.48
N THR A 76 12.66 -10.49 -9.50
CA THR A 76 14.10 -10.30 -9.70
C THR A 76 14.78 -11.55 -10.25
N ILE A 77 14.49 -12.74 -9.70
CA ILE A 77 15.04 -14.01 -10.20
C ILE A 77 14.57 -14.30 -11.64
N LEU A 78 13.29 -14.08 -11.95
CA LEU A 78 12.76 -14.28 -13.29
C LEU A 78 13.40 -13.35 -14.31
N TYR A 79 13.59 -12.06 -13.97
CA TYR A 79 14.32 -11.12 -14.82
C TYR A 79 15.77 -11.57 -15.02
N ALA A 80 16.47 -11.95 -13.94
CA ALA A 80 17.85 -12.42 -14.03
C ALA A 80 17.97 -13.71 -14.88
N LYS A 81 17.01 -14.64 -14.81
CA LYS A 81 17.03 -15.85 -15.65
C LYS A 81 16.66 -15.57 -17.10
N ALA A 82 15.66 -14.72 -17.35
CA ALA A 82 15.20 -14.43 -18.71
C ALA A 82 16.21 -13.58 -19.50
N PHE A 83 16.98 -12.73 -18.81
CA PHE A 83 17.85 -11.74 -19.44
C PHE A 83 19.32 -11.81 -19.01
N GLY A 84 19.67 -12.53 -17.96
CA GLY A 84 21.06 -12.70 -17.52
C GLY A 84 21.88 -13.66 -18.40
N GLU A 85 21.24 -14.47 -19.25
CA GLU A 85 21.95 -15.24 -20.29
C GLU A 85 22.20 -14.43 -21.58
N PHE A 86 21.57 -13.25 -21.75
CA PHE A 86 21.82 -12.38 -22.92
C PHE A 86 23.15 -11.62 -22.83
N ASP A 87 23.76 -11.51 -21.65
CA ASP A 87 25.10 -10.92 -21.49
C ASP A 87 26.24 -11.88 -21.95
N ASN A 88 25.92 -13.13 -22.28
CA ASN A 88 26.89 -14.13 -22.80
C ASN A 88 26.72 -14.43 -24.30
N LEU A 89 25.85 -13.71 -25.02
CA LEU A 89 25.79 -13.79 -26.47
C LEU A 89 26.86 -12.85 -27.04
N ASP A 90 27.95 -13.42 -27.55
CA ASP A 90 28.96 -12.66 -28.28
C ASP A 90 28.32 -12.12 -29.58
N GLU A 91 28.69 -10.91 -30.01
CA GLU A 91 28.21 -10.32 -31.28
C GLU A 91 28.46 -11.23 -32.51
N ASN A 92 29.33 -12.24 -32.36
CA ASN A 92 29.67 -13.23 -33.39
C ASN A 92 28.67 -14.40 -33.51
N ASP A 93 27.68 -14.54 -32.62
CA ASP A 93 26.68 -15.61 -32.69
C ASP A 93 25.52 -15.30 -33.67
N PHE A 94 25.59 -14.15 -34.36
CA PHE A 94 24.59 -13.69 -35.32
C PHE A 94 25.07 -13.61 -36.79
N ASP A 95 26.23 -14.20 -37.12
CA ASP A 95 26.74 -14.35 -38.50
C ASP A 95 26.39 -15.70 -39.14
#